data_AF-A0A8X6MVQ6-F1
#
_entry.id   AF-A0A8X6MVQ6-F1
#
_cell.length_a   1.000
_cell.length_b   1.000
_cell.length_c   1.000
_cell.angle_alpha   90.00
_cell.angle_beta   90.00
_cell.angle_gamma   90.00
#
_symmetry.space_group_name_H-M   'P 1'
#
loop_
_entity.id
_entity.type
_entity.pdbx_description
1 polymer ?
#
loop_
_entity_poly.entity_id
_entity_poly.type
_entity_poly.pdbx_seq_one_letter_code
_entity_poly.pdbx_strand_id
1 'polypeptide(L)' 'ETMTAFDSSKKLVIDPIALSLPAPNARLSLMADASDFEVGPALQQHIGSAVEPLSCYKTLRYRKTI' A
#
# COMPACT_ATOMS: atom_id res chain seq x y z
N GLU A 1 16.18 20.74 6.76
CA GLU A 1 14.89 20.37 7.40
C GLU A 1 13.96 19.62 6.44
N THR A 2 13.61 20.18 5.28
CA THR A 2 12.67 19.57 4.32
C THR A 2 13.08 18.16 3.83
N MET A 3 14.35 17.97 3.45
CA MET A 3 14.85 16.65 3.03
C MET A 3 14.78 15.61 4.14
N THR A 4 15.13 16.00 5.38
CA THR A 4 15.08 15.12 6.54
C THR A 4 13.64 14.69 6.86
N ALA A 5 12.67 15.62 6.77
CA ALA A 5 11.26 15.32 6.95
C ALA A 5 10.71 14.41 5.83
N PHE A 6 11.12 14.66 4.59
CA PHE A 6 10.75 13.85 3.43
C PHE A 6 11.30 12.42 3.53
N ASP A 7 12.56 12.25 3.89
CA ASP A 7 13.18 10.93 4.05
C ASP A 7 12.62 10.18 5.27
N SER A 8 12.27 10.90 6.34
CA SER A 8 11.55 10.31 7.49
C SER A 8 10.14 9.85 7.08
N SER A 9 9.45 10.61 6.24
CA SER A 9 8.13 10.24 5.72
C SER A 9 8.19 9.02 4.82
N LYS A 10 9.22 8.91 3.96
CA LYS A 10 9.45 7.70 3.14
C LYS A 10 9.64 6.45 4.00
N LYS A 11 10.38 6.56 5.10
CA LYS A 11 10.55 5.45 6.05
C LYS A 11 9.22 5.06 6.68
N LEU A 12 8.40 6.04 7.06
CA LEU A 12 7.07 5.80 7.64
C LEU A 12 6.10 5.11 6.67
N VAL A 13 6.17 5.43 5.38
CA VAL A 13 5.32 4.82 4.33
C VAL A 13 5.63 3.34 4.11
N ILE A 14 6.86 2.90 4.43
CA ILE A 14 7.33 1.52 4.26
C ILE A 14 7.42 0.80 5.62
N ASP A 15 7.09 1.49 6.73
CA ASP A 15 7.27 0.95 8.07
C ASP A 15 6.29 -0.21 8.30
N PRO A 16 6.77 -1.44 8.55
CA PRO A 16 5.89 -2.59 8.80
C PRO A 16 5.00 -2.42 10.03
N ILE A 17 5.28 -1.43 10.90
CA ILE A 17 4.42 -1.07 12.04
C ILE A 17 3.03 -0.57 11.58
N ALA A 18 2.90 -0.10 10.34
CA ALA A 18 1.62 0.33 9.76
C ALA A 18 0.79 -0.81 9.14
N LEU A 19 1.32 -2.04 9.07
CA LEU A 19 0.63 -3.19 8.47
C LEU A 19 0.16 -4.18 9.54
N SER A 20 -1.05 -4.69 9.38
CA SER A 20 -1.61 -5.70 10.26
C SER A 20 -1.15 -7.11 9.88
N LEU A 21 -1.12 -7.99 10.89
CA LEU A 21 -0.94 -9.42 10.66
C LEU A 21 -2.18 -10.03 10.00
N PRO A 22 -2.04 -10.94 9.03
CA PRO A 22 -3.17 -11.63 8.42
C PRO A 22 -4.00 -12.40 9.45
N ALA A 23 -5.30 -12.11 9.50
CA ALA A 23 -6.24 -12.84 10.31
C ALA A 23 -6.85 -14.00 9.50
N PRO A 24 -6.94 -15.21 10.09
CA PRO A 24 -7.53 -16.35 9.41
C PRO A 24 -9.01 -16.09 9.10
N ASN A 25 -9.43 -16.43 7.89
CA ASN A 25 -10.81 -16.30 7.39
C ASN A 25 -11.35 -14.86 7.35
N ALA A 26 -10.50 -13.84 7.54
CA ALA A 26 -10.92 -12.46 7.35
C ALA A 26 -11.28 -12.21 5.88
N ARG A 27 -12.34 -11.45 5.65
CA ARG A 27 -12.71 -11.04 4.29
C ARG A 27 -11.63 -10.11 3.76
N LEU A 28 -11.07 -10.43 2.60
CA LEU A 28 -10.06 -9.61 1.96
C LEU A 28 -10.70 -8.63 0.96
N SER A 29 -10.04 -7.51 0.76
CA SER A 29 -10.35 -6.56 -0.31
C SER A 29 -9.05 -6.06 -0.93
N LEU A 30 -9.09 -5.86 -2.24
CA LEU A 30 -7.99 -5.25 -2.99
C LEU A 30 -8.46 -3.87 -3.44
N MET A 31 -7.83 -2.82 -2.93
CA MET A 31 -8.01 -1.46 -3.47
C MET A 31 -6.86 -1.17 -4.41
N ALA A 32 -7.14 -0.57 -5.56
CA ALA A 32 -6.11 -0.16 -6.49
C ALA A 32 -6.45 1.22 -7.03
N ASP A 33 -5.46 2.10 -6.98
CA ASP A 33 -5.48 3.36 -7.70
C ASP A 33 -4.44 3.33 -8.83
N ALA A 34 -4.73 3.98 -9.93
CA ALA A 34 -3.92 3.96 -11.14
C ALA A 34 -3.69 5.38 -11.66
N SER A 35 -2.44 5.67 -12.00
CA SER A 35 -2.01 6.86 -12.73
C SER A 35 -1.51 6.47 -14.12
N ASP A 36 -1.16 7.46 -14.94
CA ASP A 36 -0.55 7.25 -16.25
C ASP A 36 0.78 6.47 -16.18
N PHE A 37 1.42 6.41 -15.01
CA PHE A 37 2.76 5.84 -14.83
C PHE A 37 2.79 4.56 -13.97
N GLU A 38 1.90 4.46 -12.98
CA GLU A 38 1.92 3.36 -12.02
C GLU A 38 0.52 2.98 -11.53
N VAL A 39 0.40 1.71 -11.12
CA VAL A 39 -0.75 1.20 -10.36
C VAL A 39 -0.26 0.85 -8.97
N GLY A 40 -0.95 1.36 -7.95
CA GLY A 40 -0.65 1.12 -6.54
C GLY A 40 -1.74 0.30 -5.87
N PRO A 41 -1.68 -1.03 -5.91
CA PRO A 41 -2.65 -1.85 -5.18
C PRO A 41 -2.29 -1.95 -3.68
N ALA A 42 -3.31 -1.90 -2.84
CA ALA A 42 -3.27 -2.13 -1.41
C ALA A 42 -4.20 -3.29 -1.04
N LEU A 43 -3.63 -4.34 -0.44
CA LEU A 43 -4.37 -5.45 0.12
C LEU A 43 -4.78 -5.11 1.55
N GLN A 44 -6.04 -5.35 1.88
CA GLN A 44 -6.60 -5.08 3.20
C GLN A 44 -7.54 -6.21 3.62
N GLN A 45 -7.72 -6.35 4.93
CA GLN A 45 -8.63 -7.31 5.55
C GLN A 45 -9.70 -6.59 6.36
N HIS A 46 -10.88 -7.21 6.44
CA HIS A 46 -12.00 -6.73 7.24
C HIS A 46 -12.08 -7.58 8.50
N ILE A 47 -11.85 -6.97 9.66
CA ILE A 47 -11.96 -7.59 10.98
C ILE A 47 -13.02 -6.84 11.77
N GLY A 48 -14.17 -7.49 12.02
CA GLY A 48 -15.33 -6.81 12.60
C GLY A 48 -15.81 -5.67 11.72
N SER A 49 -15.81 -4.44 12.25
CA SER A 49 -16.12 -3.21 11.51
C SER A 49 -14.88 -2.45 11.04
N ALA A 50 -13.68 -2.97 11.29
CA ALA A 50 -12.41 -2.34 10.94
C ALA A 50 -11.88 -2.85 9.61
N VAL A 51 -11.23 -1.94 8.88
CA VAL A 51 -10.45 -2.23 7.68
C VAL A 51 -8.99 -2.04 8.03
N GLU A 52 -8.21 -3.10 7.88
CA GLU A 52 -6.80 -3.12 8.24
C GLU A 52 -5.92 -3.41 7.02
N PRO A 53 -4.87 -2.60 6.77
CA PRO A 53 -3.97 -2.83 5.66
C PRO A 53 -3.06 -4.03 5.92
N LEU A 54 -2.92 -4.92 4.94
CA LEU A 54 -2.02 -6.08 4.99
C LEU A 54 -0.73 -5.83 4.21
N SER A 55 -0.83 -5.20 3.04
CA SER A 55 0.32 -4.87 2.22
C SER A 55 -0.01 -3.78 1.21
N CYS A 56 1.01 -3.03 0.81
CA CYS A 56 0.97 -2.12 -0.33
C CYS A 56 2.02 -2.55 -1.35
N TYR A 57 1.67 -2.49 -2.63
CA TYR A 57 2.60 -2.75 -3.73
C TYR A 57 2.66 -1.53 -4.64
N LYS A 58 3.81 -1.34 -5.27
CA LYS A 58 3.94 -0.43 -6.42
C LYS A 58 4.30 -1.28 -7.63
N THR A 59 3.45 -1.27 -8.65
CA THR A 59 3.77 -1.89 -9.93
C THR A 59 4.26 -0.81 -10.90
N LEU A 60 5.56 -0.84 -11.21
CA LEU A 60 6.11 -0.09 -12.34
C LEU A 60 5.61 -0.75 -13.64
N ARG A 61 4.82 -0.05 -14.45
CA ARG A 61 4.61 -0.48 -15.84
C ARG A 61 5.72 0.07 -16.72
N TYR A 62 6.48 -0.84 -17.34
CA TYR A 62 7.33 -0.53 -18.49
C TYR A 62 6.47 -0.31 -19.75
N ARG A 63 6.92 0.66 -20.56
CA ARG A 63 6.27 1.38 -21.67
C ARG A 63 5.51 0.56 -22.73
N LYS A 64 4.53 1.21 -23.37
CA LYS A 64 4.29 1.02 -24.81
C LYS A 64 4.54 2.34 -25.55
N THR A 65 5.72 2.47 -26.15
CA THR A 65 5.96 3.43 -27.24
C THR A 65 5.05 3.02 -28.40
N ILE A 66 4.25 3.95 -28.90
CA ILE A 66 3.60 3.84 -30.21
C ILE A 66 4.42 4.69 -31.18
#